data_AF-A0A135V6N0-F1
#
_entry.id   AF-A0A135V6N0-F1
#
_cell.length_a   1.000
_cell.length_b   1.000
_cell.length_c   1.000
_cell.angle_alpha   90.00
_cell.angle_beta   90.00
_cell.angle_gamma   90.00
#
_symmetry.space_group_name_H-M   'P 1'
#
loop_
_entity.id
_entity.type
_entity.pdbx_description
1 polymer ?
#
loop_
_entity_poly.entity_id
_entity_poly.type
_entity_poly.pdbx_seq_one_letter_code
_entity_poly.pdbx_strand_id
1 'polypeptide(L)'
;MAHIKELALIPTGGTISTLAENIYNNYDYGSDGNGRYATLEELRSRTDLSKLEKALKNEIRIEHFKPIDSTSMTPKLWFDLA
;
A
#
# COMPACT_ATOMS: atom_id res chain seq x y z
N MET A 1 -1.84 -23.65 22.27
CA MET A 1 -1.18 -23.05 21.09
C MET A 1 -2.07 -21.96 20.55
N ALA A 2 -1.61 -20.70 20.51
CA ALA A 2 -2.38 -19.65 19.86
C ALA A 2 -2.29 -19.86 18.35
N HIS A 3 -3.42 -20.02 17.67
CA HIS A 3 -3.46 -20.01 16.22
C HIS A 3 -3.01 -18.62 15.75
N ILE A 4 -1.82 -18.54 15.14
CA ILE A 4 -1.41 -17.37 14.36
C ILE A 4 -2.42 -17.27 13.22
N LYS A 5 -3.16 -16.16 13.11
CA LYS A 5 -3.97 -15.91 11.92
C LYS A 5 -3.09 -15.19 10.91
N GLU A 6 -3.17 -15.59 9.66
CA GLU A 6 -2.50 -14.89 8.57
C GLU A 6 -3.42 -13.75 8.11
N LEU A 7 -2.85 -12.56 7.91
CA LEU A 7 -3.56 -11.39 7.39
C LEU A 7 -2.91 -10.99 6.06
N ALA A 8 -3.70 -10.99 4.99
CA ALA A 8 -3.25 -10.49 3.70
C ALA A 8 -3.39 -8.97 3.63
N LEU A 9 -2.31 -8.27 3.27
CA LEU A 9 -2.28 -6.86 2.94
C LEU A 9 -2.06 -6.71 1.44
N ILE A 10 -3.06 -6.18 0.73
CA ILE A 10 -3.01 -5.96 -0.72
C ILE A 10 -3.03 -4.45 -0.98
N PRO A 11 -1.87 -3.79 -1.09
CA PRO A 11 -1.83 -2.36 -1.37
C PRO A 11 -2.17 -2.12 -2.84
N THR A 12 -3.21 -1.33 -3.08
CA THR A 12 -3.72 -1.05 -4.43
C THR A 12 -3.27 0.30 -4.97
N GLY A 13 -2.59 1.15 -4.20
CA GLY A 13 -2.17 2.47 -4.67
C GLY A 13 -2.81 3.62 -3.87
N GLY A 14 -3.18 4.68 -4.58
CA GLY A 14 -3.71 5.93 -3.99
C GLY A 14 -2.72 6.65 -3.05
N THR A 15 -3.18 7.77 -2.47
CA THR A 15 -2.38 8.67 -1.64
C THR A 15 -1.65 7.98 -0.49
N ILE A 16 -2.27 6.96 0.13
CA ILE A 16 -1.68 6.22 1.25
C ILE A 16 -0.33 5.57 0.89
N SER A 17 -0.15 5.24 -0.40
CA SER A 17 1.07 4.62 -0.92
C SER A 17 1.89 5.53 -1.80
N THR A 18 1.53 6.82 -1.94
CA THR A 18 2.29 7.75 -2.77
C THR A 18 3.33 8.50 -1.95
N LEU A 19 4.58 8.48 -2.41
CA LEU A 19 5.65 9.31 -1.90
C LEU A 19 5.74 10.56 -2.78
N ALA A 20 5.54 11.74 -2.18
CA ALA A 20 5.84 13.01 -2.84
C ALA A 20 7.35 13.16 -2.98
N GLU A 21 7.82 13.51 -4.18
CA GLU A 21 9.25 13.78 -4.41
C GLU A 21 9.65 15.18 -3.94
N ASN A 22 8.67 16.09 -3.84
CA ASN A 22 8.85 17.43 -3.29
C ASN A 22 8.11 17.58 -1.95
N ILE A 23 8.87 17.61 -0.84
CA ILE A 23 8.32 17.78 0.52
C ILE A 23 7.65 19.14 0.75
N TYR A 24 7.92 20.13 -0.10
CA TYR A 24 7.32 21.47 -0.05
C TYR A 24 6.08 21.59 -0.95
N ASN A 25 5.79 20.59 -1.77
CA ASN A 25 4.58 20.51 -2.59
C ASN A 25 3.88 19.16 -2.39
N ASN A 26 3.21 19.03 -1.25
CA ASN A 26 2.48 17.82 -0.86
C ASN A 26 1.06 17.71 -1.45
N TYR A 27 0.67 18.64 -2.33
CA TYR A 27 -0.63 18.62 -3.00
C TYR A 27 -0.58 17.99 -4.40
N ASP A 28 0.58 18.02 -5.05
CA ASP A 28 0.73 17.60 -6.45
C ASP A 28 1.52 16.29 -6.61
N TYR A 29 1.41 15.35 -5.67
CA TYR A 29 2.13 14.07 -5.73
C TYR A 29 1.62 13.10 -6.82
N GLY A 30 0.50 13.45 -7.48
CA GLY A 30 -0.12 12.63 -8.53
C GLY A 30 0.31 12.97 -9.95
N SER A 31 0.94 14.14 -10.16
CA SER A 31 1.44 14.55 -11.47
C SER A 31 2.75 13.84 -11.83
N ASP A 32 2.96 13.60 -13.12
CA ASP A 32 4.18 12.99 -13.64
C ASP A 32 5.43 13.74 -13.15
N GLY A 33 6.30 13.04 -12.42
CA GLY A 33 7.54 13.60 -11.87
C GLY A 33 7.42 14.33 -10.52
N ASN A 34 6.23 14.36 -9.91
CA ASN A 34 6.03 14.97 -8.57
C ASN A 34 5.78 13.94 -7.46
N GLY A 35 5.57 12.67 -7.82
CA GLY A 35 5.46 11.58 -6.87
C GLY A 35 5.57 10.21 -7.53
N ARG A 36 5.66 9.19 -6.69
CA ARG A 36 5.66 7.79 -7.12
C ARG A 36 5.00 6.90 -6.08
N TYR A 37 4.47 5.78 -6.51
CA TYR A 37 4.05 4.75 -5.58
C TYR A 37 5.26 4.19 -4.83
N ALA A 38 5.13 4.08 -3.51
CA ALA A 38 6.05 3.39 -2.64
C ALA A 38 6.14 1.92 -3.06
N THR A 39 7.34 1.36 -3.02
CA THR A 39 7.49 -0.09 -3.12
C THR A 39 6.91 -0.76 -1.87
N LEU A 40 6.66 -2.07 -1.93
CA LEU A 40 6.20 -2.83 -0.77
C LEU A 40 7.20 -2.79 0.39
N GLU A 41 8.51 -2.78 0.08
CA GLU A 41 9.56 -2.67 1.07
C GLU A 41 9.56 -1.29 1.76
N GLU A 42 9.30 -0.23 0.99
CA GLU A 42 9.14 1.11 1.53
C GLU A 42 7.89 1.24 2.38
N LEU A 43 6.77 0.63 1.97
CA LEU A 43 5.57 0.55 2.81
C LEU A 43 5.89 -0.19 4.11
N ARG A 44 6.51 -1.36 4.04
CA ARG A 44 6.84 -2.16 5.24
C ARG A 44 7.76 -1.44 6.21
N SER A 45 8.78 -0.75 5.71
CA SER A 45 9.72 0.02 6.54
C SER A 45 9.11 1.29 7.11
N ARG A 46 8.18 1.95 6.39
CA ARG A 46 7.56 3.22 6.81
C ARG A 46 6.31 3.06 7.67
N THR A 47 5.59 1.94 7.56
CA THR A 47 4.27 1.77 8.19
C THR A 47 4.29 0.95 9.48
N ASP A 48 5.47 0.74 10.09
CA ASP A 48 5.58 0.06 11.38
C ASP A 48 4.87 -1.33 11.39
N LEU A 49 4.78 -2.02 10.24
CA LEU A 49 3.99 -3.26 10.11
C LEU A 49 4.44 -4.33 11.10
N SER A 50 5.72 -4.36 11.48
CA SER A 50 6.21 -5.28 12.52
C SER A 50 5.57 -5.04 13.90
N LYS A 51 5.15 -3.81 14.21
CA LYS A 51 4.37 -3.53 15.43
C LYS A 51 2.95 -4.05 15.30
N LEU A 52 2.36 -3.92 14.11
CA LEU A 52 1.01 -4.42 13.82
C LEU A 52 0.95 -5.96 13.88
N GLU A 53 1.93 -6.66 13.29
CA GLU A 53 2.11 -8.12 13.38
C GLU A 53 2.12 -8.58 14.85
N LYS A 54 2.92 -7.91 15.70
CA LYS A 54 2.99 -8.20 17.15
C LYS A 54 1.69 -7.92 17.88
N ALA A 55 1.04 -6.79 17.60
CA ALA A 55 -0.21 -6.39 18.24
C ALA A 55 -1.36 -7.35 17.91
N LEU A 56 -1.45 -7.76 16.64
CA LEU A 56 -2.48 -8.66 16.16
C LEU A 56 -2.18 -10.14 16.44
N LYS A 57 -0.95 -10.47 16.87
CA LYS A 57 -0.44 -11.84 16.98
C LYS A 57 -0.60 -12.64 15.67
N ASN A 58 -0.41 -11.92 14.56
CA ASN A 58 -0.66 -12.39 13.21
C ASN A 58 0.57 -12.18 12.35
N GLU A 59 0.73 -13.06 11.36
CA GLU A 59 1.66 -12.84 10.26
C GLU A 59 0.96 -11.99 9.19
N ILE A 60 1.61 -10.91 8.74
CA ILE A 60 1.09 -10.10 7.64
C ILE A 60 1.78 -10.54 6.36
N ARG A 61 1.02 -11.16 5.45
CA ARG A 61 1.45 -11.46 4.09
C ARG A 61 1.14 -10.27 3.20
N ILE A 62 2.12 -9.75 2.49
CA ILE A 62 1.90 -8.68 1.52
C ILE A 62 1.74 -9.30 0.14
N GLU A 63 0.62 -8.98 -0.53
CA GLU A 63 0.36 -9.43 -1.90
C GLU A 63 0.58 -8.31 -2.90
N HIS A 64 0.98 -8.67 -4.12
CA HIS A 64 1.27 -7.70 -5.16
C HIS A 64 0.01 -7.45 -5.98
N PHE A 65 -0.45 -6.21 -5.98
CA PHE A 65 -1.39 -5.71 -6.96
C PHE A 65 -0.77 -4.51 -7.68
N LYS A 66 -1.13 -4.29 -8.94
CA LYS A 66 -0.63 -3.14 -9.68
C LYS A 66 -1.10 -1.85 -8.98
N PRO A 67 -0.21 -0.90 -8.68
CA PRO A 67 -0.62 0.38 -8.13
C PRO A 67 -1.55 1.11 -9.11
N ILE A 68 -2.64 1.65 -8.59
CA ILE A 68 -3.63 2.40 -9.33
C ILE A 68 -4.01 3.66 -8.56
N ASP A 69 -4.29 4.74 -9.30
CA ASP A 69 -5.06 5.84 -8.73
C ASP A 69 -6.50 5.34 -8.60
N SER A 70 -7.08 5.50 -7.42
CA SER A 70 -8.50 5.20 -7.16
C SER A 70 -9.45 5.86 -8.16
N THR A 71 -9.10 7.03 -8.73
CA THR A 71 -9.89 7.70 -9.77
C THR A 71 -9.90 6.96 -11.10
N SER A 72 -8.89 6.10 -11.32
CA SER A 72 -8.69 5.30 -12.52
C SER A 72 -9.19 3.85 -12.37
N MET A 73 -9.91 3.55 -11.28
CA MET A 73 -10.47 2.22 -11.03
C MET A 73 -11.53 1.86 -12.08
N THR A 74 -11.48 0.64 -12.62
CA THR A 74 -12.42 0.15 -13.64
C THR A 74 -13.09 -1.15 -13.18
N PRO A 75 -14.25 -1.55 -13.76
CA PRO A 75 -14.88 -2.83 -13.45
C PRO A 75 -13.95 -4.04 -13.67
N LYS A 76 -13.07 -3.97 -14.68
CA LYS A 76 -12.05 -5.00 -14.93
C LYS A 76 -11.06 -5.08 -13.77
N LEU A 77 -10.54 -3.94 -13.32
CA LEU A 77 -9.60 -3.89 -12.18
C LEU A 77 -10.25 -4.37 -10.88
N TRP A 78 -11.54 -4.10 -10.69
CA TRP A 78 -12.31 -4.68 -9.59
C TRP A 78 -12.42 -6.19 -9.67
N PHE A 79 -12.68 -6.73 -10.87
CA PHE A 79 -12.75 -8.17 -11.09
C PHE A 79 -11.39 -8.85 -10.91
N ASP A 80 -10.30 -8.22 -11.36
CA ASP A 80 -8.93 -8.74 -11.21
C ASP A 80 -8.45 -8.73 -9.74
N LEU A 81 -9.08 -7.94 -8.86
CA LEU A 81 -8.76 -7.85 -7.43
C LEU A 81 -9.55 -8.85 -6.55
N ALA A 82 -10.72 -9.31 -7.01
CA ALA A 82 -11.66 -10.14 -6.26
C ALA A 82 -11.28 -11.62 -6.25
#